data_AF-A0A651F2A0-F1
#
_entry.id   AF-A0A651F2A0-F1
#
_cell.length_a   1.000
_cell.length_b   1.000
_cell.length_c   1.000
_cell.angle_alpha   90.00
_cell.angle_beta   90.00
_cell.angle_gamma   90.00
#
_symmetry.space_group_name_H-M   'P 1'
#
loop_
_entity.id
_entity.type
_entity.pdbx_description
1 polymer ?
#
loop_
_entity_poly.entity_id
_entity_poly.type
_entity_poly.pdbx_seq_one_letter_code
_entity_poly.pdbx_strand_id
1 'polypeptide(L)'
;MHPRRHIKPHGFSLLEAVLALAIIAAALIAVLQVRTQMIHGAQQARDRQALERDDEAVFQMLVAGLLPPPTSSDGVVTWQGEFLDRPYIIQRTVERIPNPNVDGLDHPVRPSLPLIVYTLTIDERTTVFPWYE
;
A
#
# COMPACT_ATOMS: atom_id res chain seq x y z
N MET A 1 58.56 49.66 -11.81
CA MET A 1 57.31 50.28 -11.31
C MET A 1 56.19 49.26 -11.45
N HIS A 2 55.67 48.71 -10.34
CA HIS A 2 54.52 47.80 -10.33
C HIS A 2 53.39 48.48 -9.57
N PRO A 3 52.20 48.71 -10.17
CA PRO A 3 51.07 49.24 -9.42
C PRO A 3 50.49 48.14 -8.54
N ARG A 4 50.54 48.35 -7.22
CA ARG A 4 49.83 47.53 -6.23
C ARG A 4 48.32 47.68 -6.47
N ARG A 5 47.66 46.61 -6.90
CA ARG A 5 46.18 46.55 -6.90
C ARG A 5 45.70 46.62 -5.45
N HIS A 6 45.00 47.71 -5.14
CA HIS A 6 44.29 47.89 -3.88
C HIS A 6 43.07 46.97 -3.87
N ILE A 7 43.13 45.86 -3.15
CA ILE A 7 41.95 45.04 -2.87
C ILE A 7 41.19 45.78 -1.77
N LYS A 8 40.03 46.37 -2.09
CA LYS A 8 39.15 46.95 -1.08
C LYS A 8 38.53 45.81 -0.27
N PRO A 9 38.60 45.82 1.06
CA PRO A 9 37.81 44.90 1.88
C PRO A 9 36.34 45.31 1.76
N HIS A 10 35.53 44.54 1.04
CA HIS A 10 34.09 44.68 1.05
C HIS A 10 33.58 44.23 2.43
N GLY A 11 33.34 45.20 3.32
CA GLY A 11 32.69 44.94 4.59
C GLY A 11 31.26 44.48 4.36
N PHE A 12 30.89 43.37 5.00
CA PHE A 12 29.56 42.77 4.93
C PHE A 12 28.51 43.79 5.35
N SER A 13 27.58 44.15 4.45
CA SER A 13 26.55 45.13 4.78
C SER A 13 25.48 44.48 5.67
N LEU A 14 24.87 45.27 6.58
CA LEU A 14 23.81 44.79 7.46
C LEU A 14 22.62 44.20 6.67
N LEU A 15 22.37 44.71 5.45
CA LEU A 15 21.35 44.20 4.55
C LEU A 15 21.69 42.78 4.03
N GLU A 16 22.94 42.52 3.67
CA GLU A 16 23.40 41.19 3.26
C GLU A 16 23.31 40.18 4.40
N ALA A 17 23.59 40.60 5.65
CA ALA A 17 23.42 39.75 6.83
C ALA A 17 21.96 39.38 7.09
N VAL A 18 21.05 40.35 6.99
CA VAL A 18 19.61 40.09 7.14
C VAL A 18 19.10 39.18 6.02
N LEU A 19 19.55 39.40 4.78
CA LEU A 19 19.18 38.56 3.65
C LEU A 19 19.69 37.12 3.81
N ALA A 20 20.95 36.94 4.21
CA ALA A 20 21.52 35.63 4.49
C ALA A 20 20.76 34.91 5.60
N LEU A 21 20.40 35.62 6.68
CA LEU A 21 19.62 35.05 7.78
C LEU A 21 18.21 34.63 7.33
N ALA A 22 17.56 35.44 6.49
CA ALA A 22 16.24 35.12 5.94
C ALA A 22 16.28 33.86 5.05
N ILE A 23 17.31 33.70 4.23
CA ILE A 23 17.52 32.51 3.40
C ILE A 23 17.74 31.28 4.28
N ILE A 24 18.58 31.38 5.33
CA ILE A 24 18.82 30.28 6.27
C ILE A 24 17.52 29.89 6.99
N ALA A 25 16.74 30.87 7.47
CA ALA A 25 15.46 30.61 8.11
C ALA A 25 14.48 29.90 7.17
N ALA A 26 14.35 30.35 5.92
CA ALA A 26 13.51 29.70 4.92
C ALA A 26 13.97 28.25 4.62
N ALA A 27 15.28 28.02 4.51
CA ALA A 27 15.84 26.69 4.31
C ALA A 27 15.53 25.76 5.49
N LEU A 28 15.66 26.24 6.73
CA LEU A 28 15.32 25.47 7.94
C LEU A 28 13.84 25.09 7.98
N ILE A 29 12.94 26.03 7.65
CA ILE A 29 11.50 25.77 7.58
C ILE A 29 11.20 24.72 6.51
N ALA A 30 11.78 24.83 5.32
CA ALA A 30 11.59 23.87 4.24
C ALA A 30 12.05 22.46 4.65
N VAL A 31 13.22 22.34 5.29
CA VAL A 31 13.72 21.05 5.80
C VAL A 31 12.79 20.48 6.87
N LEU A 32 12.27 21.31 7.77
CA LEU A 32 11.33 20.87 8.80
C LEU A 32 10.03 20.36 8.18
N GLN A 33 9.48 21.08 7.19
CA GLN A 33 8.27 20.66 6.47
C GLN A 33 8.47 19.33 5.75
N VAL A 34 9.59 19.14 5.06
CA VAL A 34 9.92 17.86 4.40
C VAL A 34 10.02 16.72 5.42
N ARG A 35 10.68 16.94 6.56
CA ARG A 35 10.76 15.92 7.62
C ARG A 35 9.38 15.54 8.16
N THR A 36 8.52 16.52 8.41
CA THR A 36 7.16 16.27 8.89
C THR A 36 6.35 15.48 7.86
N GLN A 37 6.44 15.84 6.57
CA GLN A 37 5.79 15.08 5.49
C GLN A 37 6.32 13.65 5.39
N MET A 38 7.64 13.45 5.53
CA MET A 38 8.25 12.11 5.53
C MET A 38 7.79 11.26 6.71
N ILE A 39 7.68 11.85 7.91
CA ILE A 39 7.20 11.13 9.11
C ILE A 39 5.74 10.69 8.92
N HIS A 40 4.88 11.59 8.46
CA HIS A 40 3.49 11.25 8.18
C HIS A 40 3.35 10.19 7.09
N GLY A 41 4.12 10.31 6.00
CA GLY A 41 4.14 9.30 4.95
C GLY A 41 4.63 7.94 5.46
N ALA A 42 5.67 7.92 6.30
CA ALA A 42 6.19 6.69 6.89
C ALA A 42 5.19 6.05 7.88
N GLN A 43 4.46 6.85 8.65
CA GLN A 43 3.38 6.36 9.52
C GLN A 43 2.26 5.73 8.69
N GLN A 44 1.75 6.43 7.68
CA GLN A 44 0.73 5.90 6.78
C GLN A 44 1.17 4.61 6.08
N ALA A 45 2.43 4.53 5.65
CA ALA A 45 2.97 3.33 5.03
C ALA A 45 3.04 2.16 6.03
N ARG A 46 3.45 2.40 7.28
CA ARG A 46 3.45 1.39 8.34
C ARG A 46 2.05 0.91 8.68
N ASP A 47 1.10 1.82 8.79
CA ASP A 47 -0.29 1.47 9.09
C ASP A 47 -0.88 0.61 7.97
N ARG A 48 -0.64 0.97 6.71
CA ARG A 48 -1.04 0.14 5.55
C ARG A 48 -0.39 -1.25 5.58
N GLN A 49 0.91 -1.33 5.87
CA GLN A 49 1.60 -2.61 5.97
C GLN A 49 1.08 -3.49 7.12
N ALA A 50 0.70 -2.89 8.25
CA ALA A 50 0.09 -3.62 9.36
C ALA A 50 -1.27 -4.17 8.95
N LEU A 51 -2.09 -3.35 8.30
CA LEU A 51 -3.39 -3.74 7.77
C LEU A 51 -3.25 -4.86 6.72
N GLU A 52 -2.31 -4.77 5.78
CA GLU A 52 -2.06 -5.83 4.77
C GLU A 52 -1.65 -7.15 5.44
N ARG A 53 -0.85 -7.10 6.51
CA ARG A 53 -0.48 -8.30 7.27
C ARG A 53 -1.66 -8.97 7.95
N ASP A 54 -2.61 -8.19 8.45
CA ASP A 54 -3.81 -8.75 9.11
C ASP A 54 -4.69 -9.51 8.11
N ASP A 55 -4.90 -8.95 6.92
CA ASP A 55 -5.67 -9.62 5.86
C ASP A 55 -4.99 -10.93 5.44
N GLU A 56 -3.67 -10.87 5.22
CA GLU A 56 -2.88 -12.05 4.87
C GLU A 56 -2.93 -13.10 5.97
N ALA A 57 -2.84 -12.70 7.26
CA ALA A 57 -2.92 -13.65 8.36
C ALA A 57 -4.26 -14.39 8.41
N VAL A 58 -5.38 -13.68 8.23
CA VAL A 58 -6.72 -14.29 8.18
C VAL A 58 -6.86 -15.22 6.96
N PHE A 59 -6.35 -14.80 5.81
CA PHE A 59 -6.37 -15.63 4.60
C PHE A 59 -5.49 -16.89 4.76
N GLN A 60 -4.33 -16.78 5.41
CA GLN A 60 -3.49 -17.95 5.73
C GLN A 60 -4.19 -18.90 6.70
N MET A 61 -4.96 -18.40 7.67
CA MET A 61 -5.79 -19.26 8.54
C MET A 61 -6.87 -20.01 7.75
N LEU A 62 -7.47 -19.38 6.74
CA LEU A 62 -8.42 -20.03 5.82
C LEU A 62 -7.73 -21.17 5.06
N VAL A 63 -6.59 -20.89 4.42
CA VAL A 63 -5.83 -21.87 3.62
C VAL A 63 -5.33 -23.04 4.50
N ALA A 64 -4.91 -22.75 5.73
CA ALA A 64 -4.49 -23.75 6.70
C ALA A 64 -5.67 -24.56 7.29
N GLY A 65 -6.91 -24.23 6.98
CA GLY A 65 -8.10 -24.90 7.51
C GLY A 65 -8.32 -24.67 9.02
N LEU A 66 -7.78 -23.56 9.55
CA LEU A 66 -7.89 -23.20 10.96
C LEU A 66 -9.15 -22.40 11.29
N LEU A 67 -9.88 -21.93 10.28
CA LEU A 67 -11.13 -21.23 10.47
C LEU A 67 -12.27 -22.19 10.83
N PRO A 68 -13.29 -21.72 11.56
CA PRO A 68 -14.51 -22.48 11.79
C PRO A 68 -15.17 -22.95 10.48
N PRO A 69 -15.99 -24.00 10.52
CA PRO A 69 -16.71 -24.46 9.33
C PRO A 69 -17.53 -23.33 8.68
N PRO A 70 -17.53 -23.23 7.34
CA PRO A 70 -18.30 -22.20 6.67
C PRO A 70 -19.80 -22.53 6.67
N THR A 71 -20.59 -21.48 6.47
CA THR A 71 -21.99 -21.60 6.03
C THR A 71 -22.05 -21.55 4.51
N SER A 72 -23.05 -22.22 3.91
CA SER A 72 -23.25 -22.20 2.46
C SER A 72 -24.69 -21.86 2.16
N SER A 73 -24.92 -20.77 1.41
CA SER A 73 -26.23 -20.33 0.92
C SER A 73 -26.10 -19.88 -0.53
N ASP A 74 -27.03 -20.28 -1.39
CA ASP A 74 -27.11 -19.83 -2.79
C ASP A 74 -25.81 -19.98 -3.59
N GLY A 75 -25.01 -21.01 -3.29
CA GLY A 75 -23.73 -21.28 -3.96
C GLY A 75 -22.55 -20.41 -3.48
N VAL A 76 -22.77 -19.53 -2.49
CA VAL A 76 -21.72 -18.76 -1.82
C VAL A 76 -21.34 -19.45 -0.52
N VAL A 77 -20.04 -19.69 -0.34
CA VAL A 77 -19.50 -20.26 0.89
C VAL A 77 -18.91 -19.14 1.73
N THR A 78 -19.38 -19.01 2.98
CA THR A 78 -19.07 -17.88 3.84
C THR A 78 -18.45 -18.34 5.15
N TRP A 79 -17.31 -17.76 5.51
CA TRP A 79 -16.74 -17.82 6.85
C TRP A 79 -16.96 -16.50 7.53
N GLN A 80 -17.25 -16.53 8.83
CA GLN A 80 -17.40 -15.34 9.64
C GLN A 80 -16.83 -15.59 11.03
N GLY A 81 -16.27 -14.56 11.64
CA GLY A 81 -15.67 -14.66 12.96
C GLY A 81 -15.01 -13.35 13.37
N GLU A 82 -14.03 -13.45 14.25
CA GLU A 82 -13.32 -12.30 14.82
C GLU A 82 -11.81 -12.56 14.78
N PHE A 83 -11.03 -11.55 14.38
CA PHE A 83 -9.57 -11.57 14.35
C PHE A 83 -9.03 -10.29 14.98
N LEU A 84 -8.31 -10.41 16.10
CA LEU A 84 -7.79 -9.27 16.88
C LEU A 84 -8.90 -8.26 17.21
N ASP A 85 -9.99 -8.75 17.81
CA ASP A 85 -11.16 -7.97 18.22
C ASP A 85 -11.91 -7.25 17.09
N ARG A 86 -11.70 -7.68 15.83
CA ARG A 86 -12.38 -7.14 14.64
C ARG A 86 -13.16 -8.23 13.92
N PRO A 87 -14.43 -7.99 13.55
CA PRO A 87 -15.20 -8.95 12.77
C PRO A 87 -14.60 -9.13 11.38
N TYR A 88 -14.53 -10.38 10.93
CA TYR A 88 -14.19 -10.72 9.55
C TYR A 88 -15.31 -11.51 8.89
N ILE A 89 -15.42 -11.34 7.58
CA ILE A 89 -16.27 -12.15 6.69
C ILE A 89 -15.42 -12.55 5.48
N ILE A 90 -15.38 -13.84 5.16
CA ILE A 90 -14.77 -14.33 3.92
C ILE A 90 -15.87 -14.96 3.08
N GLN A 91 -16.00 -14.54 1.83
CA GLN A 91 -16.92 -15.14 0.87
C GLN A 91 -16.13 -15.77 -0.26
N ARG A 92 -16.39 -17.05 -0.53
CA ARG A 92 -15.88 -17.76 -1.70
C ARG A 92 -16.95 -17.78 -2.78
N THR A 93 -16.60 -17.20 -3.92
CA THR A 93 -17.38 -17.26 -5.16
C THR A 93 -16.57 -17.98 -6.24
N VAL A 94 -17.28 -18.48 -7.26
CA VAL A 94 -16.64 -19.07 -8.45
C VAL A 94 -16.99 -18.17 -9.63
N GLU A 95 -15.97 -17.52 -10.18
CA GLU A 95 -16.06 -16.72 -11.38
C GLU A 95 -15.60 -17.53 -12.60
N ARG A 96 -15.94 -17.08 -13.80
CA ARG A 96 -15.47 -17.68 -15.05
C ARG A 96 -14.65 -16.68 -15.83
N ILE A 97 -13.39 -16.99 -16.02
CA ILE A 97 -12.47 -16.18 -16.83
C ILE A 97 -12.30 -16.78 -18.22
N PRO A 98 -12.08 -15.96 -19.27
CA PRO A 98 -11.74 -16.46 -20.59
C PRO A 98 -10.50 -17.35 -20.54
N ASN A 99 -10.52 -18.48 -21.24
CA ASN A 99 -9.34 -19.34 -21.32
C ASN A 99 -8.35 -18.75 -22.35
N PRO A 100 -7.12 -18.38 -21.95
CA PRO A 100 -6.14 -17.78 -22.86
C PRO A 100 -5.67 -18.73 -23.96
N ASN A 101 -5.88 -20.04 -23.82
CA ASN A 101 -5.41 -21.05 -24.76
C ASN A 101 -6.41 -21.35 -25.89
N VAL A 102 -7.56 -20.67 -25.95
CA VAL A 102 -8.63 -20.94 -26.93
C VAL A 102 -8.15 -20.75 -28.37
N ASP A 103 -7.20 -19.84 -28.60
CA ASP A 103 -6.74 -19.49 -29.94
C ASP A 103 -5.41 -20.16 -30.35
N GLY A 104 -4.82 -21.00 -29.48
CA GLY A 104 -3.41 -21.43 -29.61
C GLY A 104 -3.15 -22.94 -29.70
N LEU A 105 -4.18 -23.79 -29.60
CA LEU A 105 -3.99 -25.25 -29.52
C LEU A 105 -4.88 -26.00 -30.52
N ASP A 106 -4.30 -26.97 -31.24
CA ASP A 106 -4.99 -27.84 -32.20
C ASP A 106 -5.94 -28.88 -31.54
N HIS A 107 -6.18 -28.77 -30.24
CA HIS A 107 -7.05 -29.67 -29.49
C HIS A 107 -8.13 -28.88 -28.75
N PRO A 108 -9.35 -29.45 -28.62
CA PRO A 108 -10.47 -28.76 -28.02
C PRO A 108 -10.19 -28.44 -26.55
N VAL A 109 -10.09 -27.14 -26.24
CA VAL A 109 -10.00 -26.61 -24.88
C VAL A 109 -11.32 -25.97 -24.45
N ARG A 110 -11.55 -25.91 -23.13
CA ARG A 110 -12.74 -25.24 -22.59
C ARG A 110 -12.68 -23.73 -22.89
N PRO A 111 -13.79 -23.06 -23.23
CA PRO A 111 -13.79 -21.62 -23.54
C PRO A 111 -13.57 -20.73 -22.31
N SER A 112 -13.87 -21.24 -21.11
CA SER A 112 -13.66 -20.53 -19.85
C SER A 112 -13.09 -21.48 -18.79
N LEU A 113 -12.34 -20.90 -17.87
CA LEU A 113 -11.79 -21.57 -16.70
C LEU A 113 -12.49 -21.06 -15.44
N PRO A 114 -12.79 -21.94 -14.46
CA PRO A 114 -13.24 -21.48 -13.16
C PRO A 114 -12.10 -20.76 -12.44
N LEU A 115 -12.40 -19.60 -11.86
CA LEU A 115 -11.54 -18.88 -10.94
C LEU A 115 -12.25 -18.84 -9.59
N ILE A 116 -11.60 -19.36 -8.55
CA ILE A 116 -12.12 -19.22 -7.19
C ILE A 116 -11.71 -17.84 -6.68
N VAL A 117 -12.66 -17.08 -6.19
CA VAL A 117 -12.41 -15.74 -5.66
C VAL A 117 -12.82 -15.74 -4.20
N TYR A 118 -11.88 -15.37 -3.33
CA TYR A 118 -12.13 -15.14 -1.92
C TYR A 118 -12.17 -13.64 -1.65
N THR A 119 -13.32 -13.16 -1.20
CA THR A 119 -13.51 -11.78 -0.76
C THR A 119 -13.45 -11.76 0.76
N LEU A 120 -12.39 -11.19 1.32
CA LEU A 120 -12.22 -10.97 2.75
C LEU A 120 -12.63 -9.54 3.09
N THR A 121 -13.58 -9.39 4.00
CA THR A 121 -13.94 -8.12 4.62
C THR A 121 -13.54 -8.15 6.08
N ILE A 122 -12.72 -7.20 6.52
CA ILE A 122 -12.43 -6.94 7.94
C ILE A 122 -12.83 -5.49 8.21
N ASP A 123 -13.72 -5.28 9.18
CA ASP A 123 -14.40 -4.00 9.41
C ASP A 123 -15.09 -3.48 8.13
N GLU A 124 -14.54 -2.44 7.49
CA GLU A 124 -15.05 -1.83 6.24
C GLU A 124 -14.13 -2.07 5.05
N ARG A 125 -12.99 -2.75 5.24
CA ARG A 125 -12.02 -2.99 4.20
C ARG A 125 -12.28 -4.34 3.54
N THR A 126 -12.35 -4.33 2.22
CA THR A 126 -12.48 -5.53 1.40
C THR A 126 -11.21 -5.79 0.61
N THR A 127 -10.68 -7.00 0.75
CA THR A 127 -9.51 -7.49 0.02
C THR A 127 -9.91 -8.75 -0.76
N VAL A 128 -9.51 -8.81 -2.03
CA VAL A 128 -9.87 -9.90 -2.94
C VAL A 128 -8.65 -10.76 -3.21
N PHE A 129 -8.78 -12.06 -2.94
CA PHE A 129 -7.75 -13.07 -3.19
C PHE A 129 -8.22 -14.02 -4.31
N PRO A 130 -7.68 -13.89 -5.54
CA PRO A 130 -7.91 -14.87 -6.58
C PRO A 130 -7.13 -16.14 -6.28
N TRP A 131 -7.78 -17.30 -6.44
CA TRP A 131 -7.20 -18.60 -6.20
C TRP A 131 -7.43 -19.53 -7.39
N TYR A 132 -6.34 -20.17 -7.84
CA TYR A 132 -6.35 -21.15 -8.90
C TYR A 132 -6.22 -22.54 -8.26
N GLU A 133 -7.17 -23.42 -8.55
CA GLU A 133 -7.06 -24.86 -8.26
C GLU A 133 -6.27 -25.59 -9.36
#